data_AF-A0A7V3CXE0-F1
#
_entry.id   AF-A0A7V3CXE0-F1
#
_cell.length_a   1.000
_cell.length_b   1.000
_cell.length_c   1.000
_cell.angle_alpha   90.00
_cell.angle_beta   90.00
_cell.angle_gamma   90.00
#
_symmetry.space_group_name_H-M   'P 1'
#
loop_
_entity.id
_entity.type
_entity.pdbx_description
1 polymer ?
#
loop_
_entity_poly.entity_id
_entity_poly.type
_entity_poly.pdbx_seq_one_letter_code
_entity_poly.pdbx_strand_id
1 'polypeptide(L)'
;MLKKILFSFLIVSISFSQSLSSKINKVINNKFFDTCLVAIQIEDLTSDKTLLKKNEKMLLRPASNMKILTSAAGLIYLGEDYQFTTNLYYDGSISNDTLFGNIFVEGGCDPDFTTQDF
;
A
#
# COMPACT_ATOMS: atom_id res chain seq x y z
N MET A 1 -68.09 -31.59 -17.17
CA MET A 1 -67.84 -30.18 -17.56
C MET A 1 -67.43 -29.40 -16.32
N LEU A 2 -66.66 -28.33 -16.53
CA LEU A 2 -66.23 -27.30 -15.56
C LEU A 2 -64.88 -27.49 -14.83
N LYS A 3 -63.86 -26.96 -15.52
CA LYS A 3 -62.77 -26.10 -15.02
C LYS A 3 -61.66 -26.75 -14.19
N LYS A 4 -60.69 -27.27 -14.95
CA LYS A 4 -59.26 -27.27 -14.63
C LYS A 4 -58.86 -25.88 -14.09
N ILE A 5 -58.57 -25.77 -12.79
CA ILE A 5 -57.84 -24.62 -12.24
C ILE A 5 -56.36 -25.00 -12.31
N LEU A 6 -55.75 -24.60 -13.41
CA LEU A 6 -54.31 -24.66 -13.62
C LEU A 6 -53.69 -23.56 -12.75
N PHE A 7 -53.23 -23.92 -11.56
CA PHE A 7 -52.49 -23.00 -10.69
C PHE A 7 -51.10 -22.79 -11.30
N SER A 8 -51.00 -21.78 -12.17
CA SER A 8 -49.72 -21.33 -12.74
C SER A 8 -48.85 -20.81 -11.60
N PHE A 9 -47.86 -21.61 -11.20
CA PHE A 9 -46.76 -21.15 -10.36
C PHE A 9 -45.93 -20.19 -11.20
N LEU A 10 -46.23 -18.89 -11.11
CA LEU A 10 -45.38 -17.83 -11.64
C LEU A 10 -44.13 -17.78 -10.75
N ILE A 11 -43.12 -18.58 -11.10
CA ILE A 11 -41.79 -18.48 -10.50
C ILE A 11 -41.20 -17.14 -10.99
N VAL A 12 -41.45 -16.09 -10.23
CA VAL A 12 -40.76 -14.80 -10.43
C VAL A 12 -39.33 -15.03 -9.97
N SER A 13 -38.46 -15.29 -10.93
CA SER A 13 -37.01 -15.31 -10.75
C SER A 13 -36.56 -13.89 -10.41
N ILE A 14 -36.65 -13.49 -9.14
CA ILE A 14 -36.05 -12.24 -8.68
C ILE A 14 -34.54 -12.44 -8.73
N SER A 15 -33.92 -11.99 -9.82
CA SER A 15 -32.47 -11.88 -9.91
C SER A 15 -32.00 -10.81 -8.93
N PHE A 16 -31.74 -11.19 -7.68
CA PHE A 16 -31.08 -10.31 -6.73
C PHE A 16 -29.68 -9.99 -7.25
N SER A 17 -29.42 -8.71 -7.54
CA SER A 17 -28.07 -8.24 -7.81
C SER A 17 -27.19 -8.56 -6.61
N GLN A 18 -26.10 -9.29 -6.83
CA GLN A 18 -25.21 -9.71 -5.75
C GLN A 18 -24.54 -8.49 -5.12
N SER A 19 -24.73 -8.30 -3.81
CA SER A 19 -24.06 -7.23 -3.07
C SER A 19 -22.54 -7.34 -3.19
N LEU A 20 -21.83 -6.20 -3.17
CA LEU A 20 -20.37 -6.17 -3.20
C LEU A 20 -19.76 -7.06 -2.11
N SER A 21 -20.33 -7.04 -0.90
CA SER A 21 -19.95 -7.93 0.20
C SER A 21 -20.04 -9.41 -0.18
N SER A 22 -21.12 -9.84 -0.86
CA SER A 22 -21.27 -11.23 -1.31
C SER A 22 -20.27 -11.62 -2.40
N LYS A 23 -19.91 -10.70 -3.31
CA LYS A 23 -18.84 -10.92 -4.30
C LYS A 23 -17.47 -11.10 -3.63
N ILE A 24 -17.13 -10.25 -2.67
CA ILE A 24 -15.88 -10.34 -1.90
C ILE A 24 -15.85 -11.64 -1.09
N ASN A 25 -16.94 -11.96 -0.40
CA ASN A 25 -17.08 -13.20 0.36
C ASN A 25 -16.87 -14.45 -0.52
N LYS A 26 -17.31 -14.43 -1.77
CA LYS A 26 -17.06 -15.52 -2.72
C LYS A 26 -15.58 -15.71 -3.03
N VAL A 27 -14.81 -14.62 -3.12
CA VAL A 27 -13.35 -14.68 -3.38
C VAL A 27 -12.60 -15.21 -2.16
N ILE A 28 -12.90 -14.69 -0.98
CA ILE A 28 -12.18 -15.04 0.26
C ILE A 28 -12.53 -16.44 0.79
N ASN A 29 -13.63 -17.04 0.33
CA ASN A 29 -14.02 -18.42 0.64
C ASN A 29 -13.51 -19.43 -0.41
N ASN A 30 -12.61 -19.03 -1.30
CA ASN A 30 -11.93 -19.96 -2.18
C ASN A 30 -11.06 -20.93 -1.36
N LYS A 31 -11.06 -22.22 -1.73
CA LYS A 31 -10.23 -23.28 -1.13
C LYS A 31 -8.75 -22.93 -0.94
N PHE A 32 -8.21 -22.06 -1.79
CA PHE A 32 -6.85 -21.54 -1.66
C PHE A 32 -6.59 -20.93 -0.28
N PHE A 33 -7.58 -20.30 0.33
CA PHE A 33 -7.46 -19.62 1.62
C PHE A 33 -7.74 -20.53 2.84
N ASP A 34 -8.09 -21.81 2.65
CA ASP A 34 -8.45 -22.71 3.76
C ASP A 34 -7.31 -22.89 4.79
N THR A 35 -6.06 -22.70 4.37
CA THR A 35 -4.86 -22.79 5.21
C THR A 35 -4.18 -21.44 5.44
N CYS A 36 -4.81 -20.34 5.02
CA CYS A 36 -4.26 -19.00 5.10
C CYS A 36 -4.91 -18.16 6.20
N LEU A 37 -4.12 -17.35 6.89
CA LEU A 37 -4.64 -16.27 7.72
C LEU A 37 -4.93 -15.05 6.83
N VAL A 38 -6.21 -14.71 6.71
CA VAL A 38 -6.68 -13.58 5.91
C VAL A 38 -7.32 -12.54 6.83
N ALA A 39 -6.79 -11.33 6.82
CA ALA A 39 -7.38 -10.15 7.44
C ALA A 39 -7.68 -9.09 6.37
N ILE A 40 -8.89 -8.54 6.37
CA ILE A 40 -9.38 -7.60 5.37
C ILE A 40 -10.25 -6.55 6.05
N GLN A 41 -10.01 -5.29 5.72
CA GLN A 41 -10.90 -4.17 6.01
C GLN A 41 -11.06 -3.36 4.74
N ILE A 42 -12.30 -3.09 4.36
CA ILE A 42 -12.65 -2.32 3.17
C ILE A 42 -13.60 -1.22 3.60
N GLU A 43 -13.20 0.02 3.31
CA GLU A 43 -13.93 1.24 3.63
C GLU A 43 -14.26 1.98 2.33
N ASP A 44 -15.45 2.56 2.26
CA ASP A 44 -15.78 3.61 1.29
C ASP A 44 -15.45 4.96 1.92
N LEU A 45 -14.40 5.60 1.42
CA LEU A 45 -13.91 6.90 1.91
C LEU A 45 -14.83 8.07 1.53
N THR A 46 -15.69 7.92 0.52
CA THR A 46 -16.60 8.99 0.08
C THR A 46 -17.82 9.08 1.00
N SER A 47 -18.34 7.92 1.41
CA SER A 47 -19.53 7.84 2.26
C SER A 47 -19.23 7.53 3.73
N ASP A 48 -17.95 7.41 4.10
CA ASP A 48 -17.47 7.02 5.43
C ASP A 48 -18.13 5.73 5.94
N LYS A 49 -18.16 4.70 5.09
CA LYS A 49 -18.84 3.42 5.37
C LYS A 49 -17.89 2.25 5.28
N THR A 50 -17.91 1.42 6.32
CA THR A 50 -17.32 0.09 6.26
C THR A 50 -18.15 -0.83 5.37
N LEU A 51 -17.50 -1.36 4.33
CA LEU A 51 -18.10 -2.31 3.39
C LEU A 51 -17.87 -3.76 3.82
N LEU A 52 -16.72 -4.05 4.42
CA LEU A 52 -16.36 -5.39 4.90
C LEU A 52 -15.24 -5.33 5.96
N LYS A 53 -15.38 -6.14 7.00
CA LYS A 53 -14.33 -6.42 8.00
C LYS A 53 -14.24 -7.93 8.22
N LYS A 54 -13.01 -8.47 8.19
CA LYS A 54 -12.70 -9.86 8.50
C LYS A 54 -11.33 -9.87 9.19
N ASN A 55 -11.27 -10.27 10.45
CA ASN A 55 -10.04 -10.37 11.25
C ASN A 55 -9.17 -9.09 11.22
N GLU A 56 -9.77 -7.91 11.05
CA GLU A 56 -9.08 -6.64 10.76
C GLU A 56 -8.12 -6.20 11.86
N LYS A 57 -8.34 -6.65 13.10
CA LYS A 57 -7.47 -6.36 14.25
C LYS A 57 -6.36 -7.40 14.45
N MET A 58 -6.29 -8.43 13.61
CA MET A 58 -5.27 -9.48 13.72
C MET A 58 -3.94 -8.96 13.18
N LEU A 59 -2.88 -9.07 13.99
CA LEU A 59 -1.53 -8.72 13.56
C LEU A 59 -1.02 -9.73 12.53
N LEU A 60 -0.60 -9.23 11.37
CA LEU A 60 -0.03 -10.00 10.27
C LEU A 60 1.31 -9.43 9.85
N ARG A 61 2.08 -10.21 9.10
CA ARG A 61 3.32 -9.75 8.46
C ARG A 61 2.94 -8.88 7.25
N PRO A 62 3.24 -7.57 7.25
CA PRO A 62 2.75 -6.66 6.20
C PRO A 62 3.56 -6.75 4.89
N ALA A 63 4.74 -7.39 4.91
CA ALA A 63 5.71 -7.33 3.82
C ALA A 63 5.95 -5.87 3.38
N SER A 64 6.01 -5.59 2.08
CA SER A 64 6.21 -4.24 1.56
C SER A 64 5.07 -3.26 1.87
N ASN A 65 3.91 -3.69 2.40
CA ASN A 65 2.90 -2.75 2.89
C ASN A 65 3.41 -1.91 4.07
N MET A 66 4.49 -2.34 4.75
CA MET A 66 5.19 -1.52 5.74
C MET A 66 5.64 -0.17 5.17
N LYS A 67 5.94 -0.11 3.87
CA LYS A 67 6.34 1.13 3.19
C LYS A 67 5.29 2.24 3.32
N ILE A 68 4.01 1.91 3.43
CA ILE A 68 2.96 2.92 3.65
C ILE A 68 3.23 3.69 4.94
N LEU A 69 3.56 3.00 6.03
CA LEU A 69 3.87 3.63 7.31
C LEU A 69 5.20 4.39 7.26
N THR A 70 6.24 3.78 6.67
CA THR A 70 7.56 4.42 6.55
C THR A 70 7.51 5.68 5.69
N SER A 71 6.80 5.67 4.56
CA SER A 71 6.64 6.82 3.69
C SER A 71 5.79 7.92 4.35
N ALA A 72 4.70 7.56 5.04
CA ALA A 72 3.92 8.53 5.81
C ALA A 72 4.76 9.20 6.91
N ALA A 73 5.58 8.41 7.63
CA ALA A 73 6.50 8.96 8.61
C ALA A 73 7.55 9.87 7.95
N GLY A 74 8.12 9.48 6.82
CA GLY A 74 9.04 10.31 6.05
C GLY A 74 8.45 11.68 5.71
N LEU A 75 7.23 11.72 5.16
CA LEU A 75 6.55 12.97 4.85
C LEU A 75 6.29 13.84 6.09
N ILE A 76 5.91 13.24 7.23
CA ILE A 76 5.64 13.97 8.48
C ILE A 76 6.92 14.55 9.09
N TYR A 77 8.01 13.78 9.12
CA TYR A 77 9.22 14.17 9.86
C TYR A 77 10.26 14.89 9.00
N LEU A 78 10.35 14.59 7.71
CA LEU A 78 11.30 15.21 6.79
C LEU A 78 10.65 16.35 5.99
N GLY A 79 9.36 16.21 5.67
CA GLY A 79 8.67 17.07 4.72
C GLY A 79 8.75 16.55 3.28
N GLU A 80 7.91 17.06 2.41
CA GLU A 80 7.87 16.68 0.99
C GLU A 80 9.06 17.23 0.19
N ASP A 81 9.63 18.35 0.64
CA ASP A 81 10.76 19.04 -0.01
C ASP A 81 12.13 18.68 0.60
N TYR A 82 12.21 17.62 1.42
CA TYR A 82 13.48 17.21 2.01
C TYR A 82 14.47 16.77 0.94
N GLN A 83 15.68 17.31 1.00
CA GLN A 83 16.78 16.94 0.11
C GLN A 83 17.93 16.34 0.92
N PHE A 84 18.43 15.19 0.47
CA PHE A 84 19.68 14.63 0.99
C PHE A 84 20.85 15.48 0.49
N THR A 85 21.94 15.57 1.27
CA THR A 85 23.09 16.42 0.93
C THR A 85 24.39 15.66 1.14
N THR A 86 25.13 15.46 0.06
CA THR A 86 26.49 14.90 0.10
C THR A 86 27.50 16.03 -0.07
N ASN A 87 28.46 16.16 0.85
CA ASN A 87 29.41 17.27 0.87
C ASN A 87 30.84 16.79 0.56
N LEU A 88 31.62 17.67 -0.09
CA LEU A 88 33.05 17.47 -0.32
C LEU A 88 33.84 18.45 0.55
N TYR A 89 34.77 17.92 1.35
CA TYR A 89 35.67 18.70 2.18
C TYR A 89 37.13 18.40 1.85
N TYR A 90 38.01 19.29 2.28
CA TYR A 90 39.45 19.06 2.25
C TYR A 90 40.12 19.64 3.50
N ASP A 91 41.31 19.15 3.82
CA ASP A 91 42.20 19.75 4.82
C ASP A 91 43.52 20.23 4.18
N GLY A 92 44.37 20.87 4.97
CA GLY A 92 45.67 21.35 4.49
C GLY A 92 45.56 22.62 3.65
N SER A 93 46.45 22.75 2.66
CA SER A 93 46.56 23.97 1.86
C SER A 93 46.61 23.67 0.37
N ILE A 94 45.88 24.46 -0.42
CA ILE A 94 45.98 24.45 -1.87
C ILE A 94 47.08 25.45 -2.26
N SER A 95 48.09 24.98 -3.00
CA SER A 95 49.11 25.84 -3.59
C SER A 95 49.18 25.57 -5.09
N ASN A 96 48.91 26.60 -5.89
CA ASN A 96 48.69 26.51 -7.33
C ASN A 96 47.57 25.51 -7.68
N ASP A 97 47.90 24.41 -8.34
CA ASP A 97 46.99 23.36 -8.81
C ASP A 97 47.00 22.10 -7.92
N THR A 98 47.76 22.13 -6.81
CA THR A 98 47.98 20.95 -5.97
C THR A 98 47.43 21.20 -4.56
N LEU A 99 46.57 20.29 -4.12
CA LEU A 99 46.16 20.20 -2.72
C LEU A 99 47.22 19.44 -1.91
N PHE A 100 47.78 20.08 -0.89
CA PHE A 100 48.66 19.46 0.11
C PHE A 100 47.84 19.10 1.36
N GLY A 101 47.10 18.01 1.26
CA GLY A 101 46.17 17.55 2.28
C GLY A 101 45.34 16.38 1.78
N ASN A 102 44.25 16.11 2.48
CA ASN A 102 43.28 15.05 2.20
C ASN A 102 41.99 15.64 1.64
N ILE A 103 41.27 14.81 0.88
CA ILE A 103 39.90 15.08 0.44
C ILE A 103 38.97 14.11 1.16
N PHE A 104 37.82 14.60 1.60
CA PHE A 104 36.80 13.84 2.30
C PHE A 104 35.47 13.98 1.59
N VAL A 105 34.74 12.87 1.43
CA VAL A 105 33.35 12.86 1.00
C VAL A 105 32.49 12.50 2.21
N GLU A 106 31.64 13.43 2.62
CA GLU A 106 30.64 13.20 3.66
C GLU A 106 29.32 12.82 2.99
N GLY A 107 28.98 11.53 3.05
CA GLY A 107 27.77 11.00 2.44
C GLY A 107 26.51 11.49 3.14
N GLY A 108 25.55 11.99 2.36
CA GLY A 108 24.24 12.44 2.85
C GLY A 108 23.16 11.37 2.93
N CYS A 109 23.50 10.11 2.61
CA CYS A 109 22.53 9.03 2.40
C CYS A 109 21.49 9.31 1.29
N ASP A 110 21.85 10.09 0.28
CA ASP A 110 21.02 10.25 -0.92
C ASP A 110 20.83 8.89 -1.61
N PRO A 111 19.60 8.34 -1.65
CA PRO A 111 19.34 7.04 -2.23
C PRO A 111 19.41 7.06 -3.77
N ASP A 112 19.45 8.23 -4.41
CA ASP A 112 19.55 8.42 -5.85
C ASP A 112 20.95 8.92 -6.28
N PHE A 113 21.95 8.82 -5.39
CA PHE A 113 23.31 9.26 -5.68
C PHE A 113 23.96 8.43 -6.80
N THR A 114 24.39 9.09 -7.88
CA THR A 114 24.94 8.47 -9.09
C THR A 114 26.34 8.96 -9.45
N THR A 115 26.94 8.33 -10.47
CA THR A 115 28.24 8.76 -11.01
C THR A 115 28.18 10.07 -11.79
N GLN A 116 26.99 10.61 -12.08
CA GLN A 116 26.81 11.87 -12.80
C GLN A 116 26.77 13.09 -11.86
N ASP A 117 26.69 12.86 -10.55
CA ASP A 117 26.65 13.93 -9.54
C ASP A 117 28.06 14.49 -9.20
N PHE A 118 29.09 14.03 -9.91
CA PHE A 118 30.49 14.46 -9.83
C PHE A 118 31.04 14.94 -11.17
#